data_AF-A0A3D1LEY8-F1
#
_entry.id   AF-A0A3D1LEY8-F1
#
_cell.length_a   1.000
_cell.length_b   1.000
_cell.length_c   1.000
_cell.angle_alpha   90.00
_cell.angle_beta   90.00
_cell.angle_gamma   90.00
#
_symmetry.space_group_name_H-M   'P 1'
#
loop_
_entity.id
_entity.type
_entity.pdbx_description
1 polymer ?
#
loop_
_entity_poly.entity_id
_entity_poly.type
_entity_poly.pdbx_seq_one_letter_code
_entity_poly.pdbx_strand_id
1 'polypeptide(L)'
;MLLTKQQKYLLAVLEKLGCAEQRQLAALLQKTFAFSSIDDAVRVTNACVRQMQMGGLLQISDNIVSQCEEWAIPQRIEAIDVMLELSAAQPEDFHAVDKHILLRFSLGEPSFKQFVIVSGSDPPPEREIRQDEKIIVLLPDSIRPEAFSYTRPVIFAIRQENGIHRFFARK
;
A
#
# COMPACT_ATOMS: atom_id res chain seq x y z
N MET A 1 -19.74 6.36 20.20
CA MET A 1 -20.12 6.62 18.79
C MET A 1 -20.28 5.30 18.08
N LEU A 2 -21.42 5.04 17.42
CA LEU A 2 -21.57 3.84 16.60
C LEU A 2 -20.93 4.09 15.24
N LEU A 3 -19.89 3.33 14.91
CA LEU A 3 -19.18 3.48 13.63
C LEU A 3 -19.98 2.87 12.47
N THR A 4 -19.99 3.58 11.33
CA THR A 4 -20.55 3.07 10.06
C THR A 4 -19.71 1.90 9.53
N LYS A 5 -20.25 1.14 8.56
CA LYS A 5 -19.50 0.06 7.91
C LYS A 5 -18.23 0.59 7.23
N GLN A 6 -18.33 1.76 6.59
CA GLN A 6 -17.21 2.44 5.92
C GLN A 6 -16.15 2.87 6.93
N GLN A 7 -16.53 3.47 8.06
CA GLN A 7 -15.59 3.86 9.11
C GLN A 7 -14.86 2.65 9.71
N LYS A 8 -15.59 1.58 10.02
CA LYS A 8 -14.99 0.32 10.52
C LYS A 8 -13.99 -0.26 9.52
N TYR A 9 -14.35 -0.25 8.23
CA TYR A 9 -13.47 -0.71 7.17
C TYR A 9 -12.17 0.13 7.12
N LEU A 10 -12.28 1.46 7.10
CA LEU A 10 -11.11 2.35 7.06
C LEU A 10 -10.19 2.17 8.27
N LEU A 11 -10.75 1.96 9.48
CA LEU A 11 -9.94 1.65 10.66
C LEU A 11 -9.20 0.31 10.50
N ALA A 12 -9.88 -0.74 10.04
CA ALA A 12 -9.23 -2.03 9.80
C ALA A 12 -8.12 -1.95 8.73
N VAL A 13 -8.30 -1.13 7.69
CA VAL A 13 -7.25 -0.86 6.68
C VAL A 13 -6.05 -0.16 7.33
N LEU A 14 -6.30 0.88 8.14
CA LEU A 14 -5.24 1.62 8.82
C LEU A 14 -4.54 0.80 9.90
N GLU A 15 -5.22 -0.14 10.54
CA GLU A 15 -4.61 -1.09 11.49
C GLU A 15 -3.58 -1.98 10.78
N LYS A 16 -3.87 -2.39 9.54
CA LYS A 16 -2.97 -3.19 8.71
C LYS A 16 -1.81 -2.39 8.12
N LEU A 17 -2.03 -1.13 7.76
CA LEU A 17 -1.05 -0.30 7.04
C LEU A 17 -0.25 0.66 7.94
N GLY A 18 -0.75 0.94 9.16
CA GLY A 18 -0.29 2.01 10.05
C GLY A 18 -0.77 3.39 9.59
N CYS A 19 -0.48 3.73 8.33
CA CYS A 19 -0.89 4.98 7.69
C CYS A 19 -1.19 4.80 6.20
N ALA A 20 -1.99 5.70 5.63
CA ALA A 20 -2.27 5.76 4.20
C ALA A 20 -2.73 7.15 3.79
N GLU A 21 -2.52 7.53 2.54
CA GLU A 21 -3.09 8.76 2.00
C GLU A 21 -4.61 8.63 1.79
N GLN A 22 -5.34 9.75 1.92
CA GLN A 22 -6.78 9.78 1.69
C GLN A 22 -7.21 9.22 0.32
N ARG A 23 -6.41 9.44 -0.74
CA ARG A 23 -6.68 8.89 -2.08
C ARG A 23 -6.55 7.37 -2.13
N GLN A 24 -5.61 6.80 -1.37
CA GLN A 24 -5.39 5.36 -1.29
C GLN A 24 -6.55 4.68 -0.55
N LEU A 25 -6.97 5.29 0.57
CA LEU A 25 -8.16 4.88 1.31
C LEU A 25 -9.42 4.96 0.43
N ALA A 26 -9.56 6.02 -0.37
CA ALA A 26 -10.69 6.18 -1.28
C ALA A 26 -10.71 5.10 -2.37
N ALA A 27 -9.55 4.73 -2.94
CA ALA A 27 -9.47 3.67 -3.94
C ALA A 27 -9.92 2.31 -3.39
N LEU A 28 -9.44 1.94 -2.19
CA LEU A 28 -9.85 0.70 -1.51
C LEU A 28 -11.34 0.72 -1.15
N LEU A 29 -11.83 1.84 -0.64
CA LEU A 29 -13.24 2.01 -0.27
C LEU A 29 -14.16 1.97 -1.50
N GLN A 30 -13.71 2.53 -2.63
CA GLN A 30 -14.44 2.50 -3.91
C GLN A 30 -14.74 1.06 -4.32
N LYS A 31 -13.72 0.20 -4.35
CA LYS A 31 -13.85 -1.19 -4.77
C LYS A 31 -14.65 -2.02 -3.77
N THR A 32 -14.37 -1.86 -2.47
CA THR A 32 -15.02 -2.64 -1.40
C THR A 32 -16.52 -2.40 -1.32
N PHE A 33 -16.97 -1.15 -1.54
CA PHE A 33 -18.38 -0.77 -1.42
C PHE A 33 -19.03 -0.49 -2.77
N ALA A 34 -18.38 -0.85 -3.88
CA ALA A 34 -18.87 -0.71 -5.25
C ALA A 34 -19.41 0.69 -5.58
N PHE A 35 -18.66 1.73 -5.21
CA PHE A 35 -18.99 3.11 -5.60
C PHE A 35 -18.90 3.28 -7.12
N SER A 36 -19.91 3.94 -7.70
CA SER A 36 -20.01 4.18 -9.14
C SER A 36 -18.86 5.02 -9.70
N SER A 37 -18.26 5.90 -8.88
CA SER A 37 -17.14 6.75 -9.26
C SER A 37 -16.12 6.88 -8.12
N ILE A 38 -14.88 7.21 -8.48
CA ILE A 38 -13.84 7.51 -7.48
C ILE A 38 -14.18 8.79 -6.71
N ASP A 39 -14.81 9.78 -7.35
CA ASP A 39 -15.18 11.04 -6.70
C ASP A 39 -16.18 10.83 -5.54
N ASP A 40 -17.13 9.90 -5.70
CA ASP A 40 -18.06 9.54 -4.63
C ASP A 40 -17.34 8.87 -3.46
N ALA A 41 -16.41 7.95 -3.76
CA ALA A 41 -15.59 7.32 -2.74
C ALA A 41 -14.68 8.32 -2.01
N VAL A 42 -14.10 9.30 -2.72
CA VAL A 42 -13.31 10.40 -2.12
C VAL A 42 -14.18 11.24 -1.19
N ARG A 43 -15.37 11.66 -1.62
CA ARG A 43 -16.31 12.41 -0.77
C ARG A 43 -16.65 11.66 0.52
N VAL A 44 -16.99 10.38 0.41
CA VAL A 44 -17.33 9.54 1.57
C VAL A 44 -16.12 9.30 2.46
N THR A 45 -14.95 9.03 1.89
CA THR A 45 -13.70 8.83 2.64
C THR A 45 -13.36 10.08 3.45
N ASN A 46 -13.41 11.26 2.82
CA ASN A 46 -13.14 12.53 3.50
C ASN A 46 -14.12 12.80 4.66
N ALA A 47 -15.41 12.50 4.47
CA ALA A 47 -16.40 12.63 5.53
C ALA A 47 -16.13 11.66 6.69
N CYS A 48 -15.85 10.39 6.38
CA CYS A 48 -15.56 9.37 7.40
C CYS A 48 -14.30 9.72 8.20
N VAL A 49 -13.22 10.09 7.51
CA VAL A 49 -11.93 10.46 8.11
C VAL A 49 -12.09 11.69 9.00
N ARG A 50 -12.79 12.75 8.55
CA ARG A 50 -13.05 13.95 9.38
C ARG A 50 -13.88 13.63 10.62
N GLN A 51 -14.93 12.82 10.49
CA GLN A 51 -15.75 12.42 11.65
C GLN A 51 -14.94 11.63 12.68
N MET A 52 -14.10 10.70 12.22
CA MET A 52 -13.23 9.91 13.09
C MET A 52 -12.12 10.76 13.72
N GLN A 53 -11.56 11.74 12.99
CA GLN A 53 -10.60 12.72 13.53
C GLN A 53 -11.23 13.56 14.64
N MET A 54 -12.43 14.11 14.43
CA MET A 54 -13.17 14.86 15.45
C MET A 54 -13.52 14.00 16.67
N GLY A 55 -13.67 12.69 16.47
CA GLY A 55 -13.86 11.70 17.53
C GLY A 55 -12.57 11.24 18.21
N GLY A 56 -11.40 11.79 17.84
CA GLY A 56 -10.10 11.45 18.42
C GLY A 56 -9.55 10.07 18.01
N LEU A 57 -10.12 9.45 16.96
CA LEU A 57 -9.72 8.11 16.51
C LEU A 57 -8.59 8.13 15.48
N LEU A 58 -8.39 9.26 14.79
CA LEU A 58 -7.44 9.40 13.70
C LEU A 58 -6.71 10.74 13.77
N GLN A 59 -5.51 10.77 13.21
CA GLN A 59 -4.76 11.97 12.90
C GLN A 59 -4.68 12.17 11.38
N ILE A 60 -4.53 13.42 10.94
CA ILE A 60 -4.34 13.78 9.53
C ILE A 60 -3.20 14.79 9.44
N SER A 61 -2.19 14.49 8.63
CA SER A 61 -1.07 15.38 8.32
C SER A 61 -0.71 15.22 6.84
N ASP A 62 -0.66 16.31 6.07
CA ASP A 62 -0.33 16.29 4.64
C ASP A 62 -1.11 15.23 3.81
N ASN A 63 -2.42 15.10 4.08
CA ASN A 63 -3.33 14.09 3.51
C ASN A 63 -3.05 12.63 3.90
N ILE A 64 -2.05 12.38 4.73
CA ILE A 64 -1.78 11.09 5.35
C ILE A 64 -2.67 10.93 6.58
N VAL A 65 -3.33 9.79 6.67
CA VAL A 65 -4.23 9.40 7.75
C VAL A 65 -3.59 8.27 8.54
N SER A 66 -3.58 8.36 9.87
CA SER A 66 -3.04 7.33 10.77
C SER A 66 -3.89 7.22 12.05
N GLN A 67 -3.79 6.08 12.76
CA GLN A 67 -4.44 5.88 14.07
C GLN A 67 -3.61 6.41 15.25
N CYS A 68 -2.29 6.56 15.08
CA CYS A 68 -1.35 7.02 16.10
C CYS A 68 -0.30 7.93 15.47
N GLU A 69 0.60 8.49 16.29
CA GLU A 69 1.81 9.23 15.85
C GLU A 69 2.86 8.30 15.19
N GLU A 70 2.42 7.34 14.38
CA GLU A 70 3.32 6.64 13.48
C GLU A 70 3.72 7.58 12.36
N TRP A 71 5.01 7.89 12.31
CA TRP A 71 5.60 8.67 11.22
C TRP A 71 5.48 7.87 9.93
N ALA A 72 4.82 8.47 8.94
CA ALA A 72 4.71 7.88 7.62
C ALA A 72 6.09 7.75 6.98
N ILE A 73 6.52 6.51 6.75
CA ILE A 73 7.71 6.24 5.94
C ILE A 73 7.31 6.50 4.48
N PRO A 74 7.91 7.47 3.75
CA PRO A 74 7.49 7.81 2.40
C PRO A 74 7.46 6.59 1.45
N GLN A 75 8.45 5.70 1.59
CA GLN A 75 8.53 4.45 0.84
C GLN A 75 7.34 3.51 1.12
N ARG A 76 6.77 3.52 2.32
CA ARG A 76 5.58 2.73 2.65
C ARG A 76 4.33 3.28 1.96
N ILE A 77 4.17 4.60 1.93
CA ILE A 77 3.08 5.24 1.18
C ILE A 77 3.18 4.89 -0.31
N GLU A 78 4.39 4.93 -0.87
CA GLU A 78 4.63 4.55 -2.26
C GLU A 78 4.42 3.04 -2.51
N ALA A 79 4.78 2.17 -1.56
CA ALA A 79 4.47 0.74 -1.62
C ALA A 79 2.95 0.46 -1.65
N ILE A 80 2.15 1.28 -0.96
CA ILE A 80 0.68 1.20 -1.04
C ILE A 80 0.21 1.58 -2.46
N ASP A 81 0.76 2.63 -3.08
CA ASP A 81 0.45 2.98 -4.47
C ASP A 81 0.76 1.81 -5.42
N VAL A 82 1.93 1.19 -5.30
CA VAL A 82 2.33 0.00 -6.08
C VAL A 82 1.35 -1.16 -5.89
N MET A 83 0.94 -1.45 -4.65
CA MET A 83 -0.07 -2.48 -4.38
C MET A 83 -1.39 -2.15 -5.09
N LEU A 84 -1.86 -0.91 -4.98
CA LEU A 84 -3.14 -0.50 -5.59
C LEU A 84 -3.09 -0.57 -7.12
N GLU A 85 -1.98 -0.18 -7.73
CA GLU A 85 -1.77 -0.29 -9.18
C GLU A 85 -1.77 -1.74 -9.66
N LEU A 86 -1.05 -2.64 -8.97
CA LEU A 86 -0.96 -4.05 -9.35
C LEU A 86 -2.25 -4.84 -9.05
N SER A 87 -3.00 -4.43 -8.03
CA SER A 87 -4.25 -5.08 -7.60
C SER A 87 -5.50 -4.50 -8.25
N ALA A 88 -5.38 -3.46 -9.07
CA ALA A 88 -6.51 -2.63 -9.50
C ALA A 88 -7.39 -2.17 -8.31
N ALA A 89 -6.74 -1.81 -7.21
CA ALA A 89 -7.31 -1.44 -5.91
C ALA A 89 -8.18 -2.52 -5.24
N GLN A 90 -7.98 -3.80 -5.60
CA GLN A 90 -8.70 -4.93 -5.03
C GLN A 90 -7.73 -6.03 -4.54
N PRO A 91 -6.84 -5.73 -3.57
CA PRO A 91 -6.04 -6.76 -2.92
C PRO A 91 -6.92 -7.65 -2.04
N GLU A 92 -6.56 -8.93 -1.91
CA GLU A 92 -7.30 -9.89 -1.05
C GLU A 92 -6.91 -9.72 0.41
N ASP A 93 -5.61 -9.76 0.71
CA ASP A 93 -5.04 -9.44 2.01
C ASP A 93 -3.79 -8.58 1.86
N PHE A 94 -3.50 -7.76 2.87
CA PHE A 94 -2.33 -6.90 2.89
C PHE A 94 -1.99 -6.45 4.31
N HIS A 95 -0.71 -6.18 4.56
CA HIS A 95 -0.24 -5.53 5.79
C HIS A 95 1.14 -4.91 5.59
N ALA A 96 1.40 -3.81 6.29
CA ALA A 96 2.73 -3.23 6.42
C ALA A 96 3.61 -4.13 7.31
N VAL A 97 4.92 -4.11 7.08
CA VAL A 97 5.87 -4.96 7.83
C VAL A 97 6.88 -4.09 8.59
N ASP A 98 7.90 -3.58 7.92
CA ASP A 98 8.91 -2.70 8.52
C ASP A 98 9.45 -1.67 7.49
N LYS A 99 10.73 -1.31 7.56
CA LYS A 99 11.41 -0.35 6.68
C LYS A 99 12.15 -1.00 5.50
N HIS A 100 12.52 -2.28 5.61
CA HIS A 100 13.19 -3.05 4.56
C HIS A 100 12.14 -3.83 3.75
N ILE A 101 11.20 -4.46 4.45
CA ILE A 101 9.99 -5.05 3.87
C ILE A 101 8.86 -4.05 4.09
N LEU A 102 8.45 -3.35 3.05
CA LEU A 102 7.52 -2.23 3.18
C LEU A 102 6.08 -2.73 3.34
N LEU A 103 5.69 -3.74 2.55
CA LEU A 103 4.33 -4.21 2.46
C LEU A 103 4.29 -5.67 1.96
N ARG A 104 3.37 -6.47 2.48
CA ARG A 104 2.97 -7.76 1.89
C ARG A 104 1.53 -7.67 1.42
N PHE A 105 1.21 -8.30 0.30
CA PHE A 105 -0.17 -8.41 -0.16
C PHE A 105 -0.40 -9.66 -1.02
N SER A 106 -1.65 -10.05 -1.19
CA SER A 106 -2.07 -11.15 -2.06
C SER A 106 -3.13 -10.70 -3.07
N LEU A 107 -3.16 -11.40 -4.21
CA LEU A 107 -4.19 -11.24 -5.24
C LEU A 107 -4.96 -12.55 -5.44
N GLY A 108 -6.29 -12.49 -5.33
CA GLY A 108 -7.19 -13.64 -5.49
C GLY A 108 -7.12 -14.63 -4.32
N GLU A 109 -7.58 -15.87 -4.56
CA GLU A 109 -7.65 -16.90 -3.53
C GLU A 109 -6.27 -17.23 -2.89
N PRO A 110 -6.24 -17.73 -1.63
CA PRO A 110 -5.04 -17.89 -0.79
C PRO A 110 -3.84 -18.64 -1.41
N SER A 111 -4.05 -19.34 -2.53
CA SER A 111 -3.04 -20.14 -3.22
C SER A 111 -2.44 -19.49 -4.47
N PHE A 112 -2.90 -18.33 -4.93
CA PHE A 112 -2.59 -17.91 -6.30
C PHE A 112 -1.40 -16.95 -6.48
N LYS A 113 -1.24 -15.83 -5.75
CA LYS A 113 -0.01 -15.00 -5.82
C LYS A 113 0.18 -14.14 -4.56
N GLN A 114 1.19 -14.47 -3.75
CA GLN A 114 1.68 -13.58 -2.68
C GLN A 114 2.77 -12.67 -3.22
N PHE A 115 2.79 -11.42 -2.77
CA PHE A 115 3.74 -10.41 -3.17
C PHE A 115 4.35 -9.75 -1.94
N VAL A 116 5.63 -9.42 -2.05
CA VAL A 116 6.36 -8.65 -1.05
C VAL A 116 6.98 -7.44 -1.73
N ILE A 117 6.72 -6.25 -1.20
CA ILE A 117 7.34 -5.00 -1.65
C ILE A 117 8.50 -4.68 -0.72
N VAL A 118 9.71 -4.60 -1.26
CA VAL A 118 10.94 -4.32 -0.51
C VAL A 118 11.54 -2.97 -0.91
N SER A 119 12.21 -2.34 0.04
CA SER A 119 12.95 -1.10 -0.20
C SER A 119 14.15 -1.37 -1.12
N GLY A 120 14.25 -0.65 -2.23
CA GLY A 120 15.45 -0.69 -3.07
C GLY A 120 16.66 -0.01 -2.43
N SER A 121 16.45 0.91 -1.48
CA SER A 121 17.56 1.60 -0.80
C SER A 121 18.23 0.74 0.28
N ASP A 122 17.46 -0.14 0.93
CA ASP A 122 17.92 -0.98 2.03
C ASP A 122 17.18 -2.34 1.95
N PRO A 123 17.49 -3.18 0.94
CA PRO A 123 16.77 -4.42 0.71
C PRO A 123 17.10 -5.47 1.77
N PRO A 124 16.11 -6.26 2.24
CA PRO A 124 16.36 -7.35 3.16
C PRO A 124 17.12 -8.49 2.45
N PRO A 125 17.87 -9.32 3.19
CA PRO A 125 18.43 -10.55 2.65
C PRO A 125 17.35 -11.45 2.05
N GLU A 126 17.60 -12.05 0.87
CA GLU A 126 16.61 -12.91 0.17
C GLU A 126 16.05 -14.06 1.03
N ARG A 127 16.85 -14.56 1.99
CA ARG A 127 16.44 -15.62 2.93
C ARG A 127 15.31 -15.22 3.88
N GLU A 128 15.06 -13.92 4.06
CA GLU A 128 13.99 -13.38 4.91
C GLU A 128 12.66 -13.25 4.15
N ILE A 129 12.70 -13.43 2.82
CA ILE A 129 11.53 -13.44 1.94
C ILE A 129 11.06 -14.88 1.73
N ARG A 130 9.75 -15.11 1.78
CA ARG A 130 9.20 -16.47 1.63
C ARG A 130 9.40 -16.98 0.19
N GLN A 131 9.53 -18.29 0.03
CA GLN A 131 9.82 -18.90 -1.28
C GLN A 131 8.65 -18.82 -2.27
N ASP A 132 7.43 -18.67 -1.79
CA ASP A 132 6.20 -18.51 -2.55
C ASP A 132 5.85 -17.05 -2.85
N GLU A 133 6.49 -16.10 -2.17
CA GLU A 133 6.33 -14.66 -2.42
C GLU A 133 7.07 -14.22 -3.69
N LYS A 134 6.39 -13.42 -4.53
CA LYS A 134 7.01 -12.67 -5.62
C LYS A 134 7.57 -11.35 -5.09
N ILE A 135 8.84 -11.11 -5.36
CA ILE A 135 9.54 -9.92 -4.90
C ILE A 135 9.23 -8.76 -5.84
N ILE A 136 8.78 -7.65 -5.26
CA ILE A 136 8.66 -6.35 -5.91
C ILE A 136 9.67 -5.42 -5.24
N VAL A 137 10.59 -4.86 -6.00
CA VAL A 137 11.60 -3.93 -5.52
C VAL A 137 11.14 -2.52 -5.84
N LEU A 138 10.94 -1.70 -4.83
CA LEU A 138 10.64 -0.28 -5.01
C LEU A 138 11.95 0.47 -5.27
N LEU A 139 12.19 0.85 -6.53
CA LEU A 139 13.42 1.52 -6.92
C LEU A 139 13.36 3.02 -6.61
N PRO A 140 14.34 3.58 -5.89
CA PRO A 140 14.50 5.01 -5.83
C PRO A 140 14.96 5.54 -7.20
N ASP A 141 14.56 6.79 -7.53
CA ASP A 141 14.72 7.42 -8.84
C ASP A 141 16.14 7.38 -9.45
N SER A 142 17.17 7.22 -8.61
CA SER A 142 18.58 7.29 -9.01
C SER A 142 19.27 5.93 -9.19
N ILE A 143 18.63 4.81 -8.84
CA ILE A 143 19.29 3.49 -8.87
C ILE A 143 18.75 2.66 -10.02
N ARG A 144 19.67 2.14 -10.84
CA ARG A 144 19.31 1.26 -11.95
C ARG A 144 19.07 -0.18 -11.47
N PRO A 145 18.12 -0.92 -12.08
CA PRO A 145 17.84 -2.32 -11.72
C PRO A 145 19.07 -3.25 -11.75
N GLU A 146 20.08 -2.96 -12.58
CA GLU A 146 21.29 -3.77 -12.73
C GLU A 146 22.19 -3.76 -11.48
N ALA A 147 22.04 -2.76 -10.61
CA ALA A 147 22.77 -2.68 -9.35
C ALA A 147 22.37 -3.78 -8.35
N PHE A 148 21.22 -4.43 -8.56
CA PHE A 148 20.72 -5.48 -7.70
C PHE A 148 21.03 -6.86 -8.29
N SER A 149 21.57 -7.74 -7.44
CA SER A 149 21.77 -9.14 -7.74
C SER A 149 20.76 -9.96 -6.96
N TYR A 150 19.69 -10.38 -7.64
CA TYR A 150 18.70 -11.32 -7.09
C TYR A 150 18.90 -12.71 -7.68
N THR A 151 18.76 -13.75 -6.86
CA THR A 151 18.84 -15.15 -7.32
C THR A 151 17.52 -15.70 -7.85
N ARG A 152 16.42 -14.98 -7.60
CA ARG A 152 15.05 -15.33 -7.97
C ARG A 152 14.45 -14.27 -8.90
N PRO A 153 13.41 -14.60 -9.68
CA PRO A 153 12.71 -13.61 -10.50
C PRO A 153 12.11 -12.48 -9.63
N VAL A 154 12.34 -11.24 -10.03
CA VAL A 154 11.87 -10.04 -9.32
C VAL A 154 11.15 -9.09 -10.27
N ILE A 155 10.27 -8.26 -9.71
CA ILE A 155 9.60 -7.16 -10.40
C ILE A 155 10.17 -5.87 -9.85
N PHE A 156 10.68 -4.99 -10.70
CA PHE A 156 11.07 -3.63 -10.31
C PHE A 156 9.90 -2.68 -10.53
N ALA A 157 9.56 -1.90 -9.51
CA ALA A 157 8.61 -0.79 -9.59
C ALA A 157 9.40 0.52 -9.65
N ILE A 158 9.25 1.25 -10.77
CA ILE A 158 9.96 2.51 -11.01
C ILE A 158 8.93 3.64 -11.14
N ARG A 159 8.95 4.56 -10.18
CA ARG A 159 8.10 5.74 -10.21
C ARG A 159 8.39 6.60 -11.44
N GLN A 160 7.34 7.06 -12.08
CA GLN A 160 7.41 7.97 -13.23
C GLN A 160 7.08 9.40 -12.79
N GLU A 161 7.41 10.38 -13.63
CA GLU A 161 7.12 11.80 -13.37
C GLU A 161 5.62 12.09 -13.16
N ASN A 162 4.74 11.27 -13.75
CA ASN A 162 3.29 11.37 -13.59
C ASN A 162 2.75 10.75 -12.28
N GLY A 163 3.62 10.19 -11.44
CA GLY A 163 3.27 9.57 -10.15
C GLY A 163 2.78 8.12 -10.23
N ILE A 164 2.83 7.47 -11.40
CA ILE A 164 2.48 6.04 -11.59
C ILE A 164 3.77 5.23 -11.71
N HIS A 165 3.73 3.92 -11.41
CA HIS A 165 4.88 3.04 -11.54
C HIS A 165 4.92 2.29 -12.87
N ARG A 166 6.12 2.16 -13.43
CA ARG A 166 6.39 1.21 -14.50
C ARG A 166 6.99 -0.06 -13.90
N PHE A 167 6.43 -1.21 -14.29
CA PHE A 167 6.84 -2.51 -13.78
C PHE A 167 7.74 -3.27 -14.78
N PHE A 168 8.89 -3.74 -14.31
CA PHE A 168 9.84 -4.52 -15.11
C PHE A 168 10.15 -5.86 -14.45
N ALA A 169 9.86 -6.97 -15.12
CA ALA A 169 10.21 -8.29 -14.61
C ALA A 169 11.62 -8.70 -15.06
N ARG A 170 12.47 -9.10 -14.11
CA ARG A 170 13.76 -9.74 -14.36
C ARG A 170 13.65 -11.20 -13.94
N LYS A 171 14.08 -12.11 -14.82
CA LYS A 171 14.10 -13.55 -14.58
C LYS A 171 15.39 -13.98 -13.91
#